data_AF-A0A2I0H1N4-F1
#
_entry.id   AF-A0A2I0H1N4-F1
#
_cell.length_a   1.000
_cell.length_b   1.000
_cell.length_c   1.000
_cell.angle_alpha   90.00
_cell.angle_beta   90.00
_cell.angle_gamma   90.00
#
_symmetry.space_group_name_H-M   'P 1'
#
loop_
_entity.id
_entity.type
_entity.pdbx_description
1 polymer ?
#
loop_
_entity_poly.entity_id
_entity_poly.type
_entity_poly.pdbx_seq_one_letter_code
_entity_poly.pdbx_strand_id
1 'polypeptide(L)'
;NLDSFTVEGGGIINGNGQKWWKKSCKIDKTQPCKGAPTALTFNDCKNFMVSNLNLKNAQQMHVRIQRCKNVQVKNLQVIAPGNSPNTDGIHVTGSQNILISDSVIRT
;
A
#
# COMPACT_ATOMS: atom_id res chain seq x y z
N ASN A 1 -10.91 13.66 -7.81
CA ASN A 1 -9.70 13.72 -6.97
C ASN A 1 -10.01 14.48 -5.71
N LEU A 2 -9.47 14.04 -4.58
CA LEU A 2 -9.75 14.63 -3.27
C LEU A 2 -8.65 15.62 -2.87
N ASP A 3 -9.05 16.65 -2.13
CA ASP A 3 -8.17 17.67 -1.55
C ASP A 3 -8.56 17.85 -0.07
N SER A 4 -7.58 18.12 0.79
CA SER A 4 -7.78 18.55 2.17
C SER A 4 -8.60 17.56 3.00
N PHE A 5 -8.09 16.34 3.13
CA PHE A 5 -8.75 15.27 3.88
C PHE A 5 -7.77 14.45 4.73
N THR A 6 -8.33 13.70 5.68
CA THR A 6 -7.58 12.80 6.55
C THR A 6 -8.21 11.41 6.47
N VAL A 7 -7.35 10.38 6.39
CA VAL A 7 -7.74 8.98 6.57
C VAL A 7 -7.02 8.48 7.81
N GLU A 8 -7.77 8.22 8.87
CA GLU A 8 -7.21 7.81 10.15
C GLU A 8 -8.05 6.73 10.84
N GLY A 9 -7.47 6.09 11.84
CA GLY A 9 -8.17 5.13 12.69
C GLY A 9 -7.24 4.37 13.62
N GLY A 10 -7.58 3.12 13.89
CA GLY A 10 -6.70 2.13 14.53
C GLY A 10 -6.97 0.71 14.01
N GLY A 11 -7.82 0.60 12.98
CA GLY A 11 -8.31 -0.66 12.45
C GLY A 11 -7.34 -1.34 11.50
N ILE A 12 -7.79 -2.46 10.94
CA ILE A 12 -7.00 -3.31 10.03
C ILE A 12 -7.65 -3.31 8.65
N ILE A 13 -6.89 -2.98 7.62
CA ILE A 13 -7.20 -3.26 6.21
C ILE A 13 -6.44 -4.54 5.83
N ASN A 14 -7.14 -5.66 5.75
CA ASN A 14 -6.56 -6.96 5.38
C ASN A 14 -6.88 -7.29 3.91
N GLY A 15 -5.86 -7.35 3.06
CA GLY A 15 -6.00 -7.67 1.64
C GLY A 15 -6.28 -9.14 1.33
N ASN A 16 -6.13 -10.05 2.30
CA ASN A 16 -6.28 -11.49 2.09
C ASN A 16 -5.46 -12.01 0.88
N GLY A 17 -4.22 -11.53 0.73
CA GLY A 17 -3.39 -11.69 -0.46
C GLY A 17 -3.05 -13.12 -0.87
N GLN A 18 -3.21 -14.11 0.01
CA GLN A 18 -2.83 -15.51 -0.25
C GLN A 18 -3.41 -16.07 -1.57
N LYS A 19 -4.64 -15.71 -1.93
CA LYS A 19 -5.28 -16.13 -3.19
C LYS A 19 -4.55 -15.58 -4.43
N TRP A 20 -4.00 -14.37 -4.33
CA TRP A 20 -3.25 -13.72 -5.40
C TRP A 20 -1.82 -14.23 -5.47
N TRP A 21 -1.17 -14.40 -4.31
CA TRP A 21 0.20 -14.88 -4.22
C TRP A 21 0.38 -16.27 -4.83
N LYS A 22 -0.55 -17.21 -4.55
CA LYS A 22 -0.54 -18.57 -5.13
C LYS A 22 -0.60 -18.58 -6.66
N LYS A 23 -1.17 -17.54 -7.28
CA LYS A 23 -1.31 -17.42 -8.74
C LYS A 23 -0.28 -16.47 -9.36
N SER A 24 0.67 -15.97 -8.58
CA SER A 24 1.70 -15.06 -9.08
C SER A 24 2.73 -15.82 -9.90
N CYS A 25 3.13 -15.27 -11.06
CA CYS A 25 4.25 -15.79 -11.84
C CYS A 25 5.61 -15.77 -11.09
N LYS A 26 5.68 -15.06 -9.96
CA LYS A 26 6.85 -15.09 -9.07
C LYS A 26 6.92 -16.35 -8.21
N ILE A 27 5.78 -17.01 -7.99
CA ILE A 27 5.65 -18.24 -7.21
C ILE A 27 5.46 -19.44 -8.14
N ASP A 28 4.52 -19.35 -9.09
CA ASP A 28 4.24 -20.39 -10.08
C ASP A 28 4.58 -19.85 -11.48
N LYS A 29 5.72 -20.28 -12.04
CA LYS A 29 6.24 -19.83 -13.34
C LYS A 29 5.36 -20.22 -14.53
N THR A 30 4.39 -21.12 -14.34
CA THR A 30 3.42 -21.49 -15.38
C THR A 30 2.30 -20.45 -15.51
N GLN A 31 2.10 -19.60 -14.49
CA GLN A 31 1.12 -18.53 -14.53
C GLN A 31 1.65 -17.31 -15.29
N PRO A 32 0.78 -16.61 -16.05
CA PRO A 32 1.15 -15.34 -16.65
C PRO A 32 1.45 -14.29 -15.57
N CYS A 33 2.44 -13.44 -15.82
CA CYS A 33 2.71 -12.30 -14.94
C CYS A 33 1.59 -11.26 -15.06
N LYS A 34 0.65 -11.31 -14.12
CA LYS A 34 -0.48 -10.37 -14.01
C LYS A 34 -0.39 -9.61 -12.70
N GLY A 35 -0.77 -8.34 -12.74
CA GLY A 35 -0.92 -7.53 -11.54
C GLY A 35 -2.06 -8.03 -10.64
N ALA A 36 -2.00 -7.63 -9.37
CA ALA A 36 -3.06 -7.85 -8.40
C ALA A 36 -3.48 -6.49 -7.79
N PRO A 37 -4.67 -6.39 -7.17
CA PRO A 37 -5.10 -5.15 -6.54
C PRO A 37 -4.09 -4.64 -5.50
N THR A 38 -3.98 -3.31 -5.40
CA THR A 38 -3.31 -2.65 -4.27
C THR A 38 -4.34 -2.44 -3.17
N ALA A 39 -3.98 -2.67 -1.90
CA ALA A 39 -4.92 -2.58 -0.79
C ALA A 39 -5.47 -1.16 -0.60
N LEU A 40 -4.63 -0.13 -0.73
CA LEU A 40 -5.02 1.27 -0.62
C LEU A 40 -4.33 2.12 -1.68
N THR A 41 -5.10 2.87 -2.49
CA THR A 41 -4.57 3.73 -3.55
C THR A 41 -5.06 5.16 -3.39
N PHE A 42 -4.12 6.09 -3.33
CA PHE A 42 -4.34 7.52 -3.49
C PHE A 42 -3.86 7.93 -4.86
N ASN A 43 -4.74 8.52 -5.65
CA ASN A 43 -4.48 8.88 -7.03
C ASN A 43 -4.90 10.32 -7.29
N ASP A 44 -3.94 11.14 -7.72
CA ASP A 44 -4.13 12.55 -8.07
C ASP A 44 -4.70 13.41 -6.92
N CYS A 45 -4.45 13.03 -5.65
CA CYS A 45 -4.94 13.73 -4.44
C CYS A 45 -3.96 14.79 -3.92
N LYS A 46 -4.47 15.77 -3.16
CA LYS A 46 -3.64 16.85 -2.59
C LYS A 46 -3.93 17.10 -1.11
N ASN A 47 -2.93 17.59 -0.38
CA ASN A 47 -3.05 18.09 1.00
C ASN A 47 -3.76 17.09 1.93
N PHE A 48 -3.21 15.89 2.09
CA PHE A 48 -3.88 14.86 2.89
C PHE A 48 -2.94 14.13 3.84
N MET A 49 -3.55 13.56 4.88
CA MET A 49 -2.87 12.71 5.86
C MET A 49 -3.46 11.30 5.84
N VAL A 50 -2.59 10.30 5.99
CA VAL A 50 -2.95 8.93 6.29
C VAL A 50 -2.24 8.53 7.57
N SER A 51 -2.98 8.19 8.62
CA SER A 51 -2.40 7.94 9.94
C SER A 51 -3.01 6.75 10.67
N ASN A 52 -2.21 6.10 11.51
CA ASN A 52 -2.66 5.12 12.49
C ASN A 52 -3.43 3.91 11.88
N LEU A 53 -3.04 3.44 10.70
CA LEU A 53 -3.66 2.27 10.07
C LEU A 53 -2.76 1.03 10.09
N ASN A 54 -3.38 -0.13 10.25
CA ASN A 54 -2.72 -1.43 10.07
C ASN A 54 -3.09 -1.98 8.68
N LEU A 55 -2.12 -2.14 7.78
CA LEU A 55 -2.31 -2.77 6.48
C LEU A 55 -1.67 -4.15 6.47
N LYS A 56 -2.48 -5.19 6.22
CA LYS A 56 -2.03 -6.58 6.30
C LYS A 56 -2.26 -7.33 5.00
N ASN A 57 -1.28 -8.14 4.60
CA ASN A 57 -1.41 -9.13 3.53
C ASN A 57 -2.01 -8.56 2.24
N ALA A 58 -1.47 -7.44 1.74
CA ALA A 58 -1.91 -6.89 0.46
C ALA A 58 -1.75 -7.91 -0.68
N GLN A 59 -2.65 -7.82 -1.66
CA GLN A 59 -2.68 -8.72 -2.80
C GLN A 59 -1.49 -8.48 -3.73
N GLN A 60 -1.16 -7.21 -3.96
CA GLN A 60 0.12 -6.73 -4.51
C GLN A 60 0.74 -5.73 -3.53
N MET A 61 0.62 -4.43 -3.74
CA MET A 61 1.20 -3.40 -2.85
C MET A 61 0.21 -2.99 -1.75
N HIS A 62 0.70 -2.55 -0.58
CA HIS A 62 -0.17 -2.12 0.51
C HIS A 62 -0.70 -0.70 0.29
N VAL A 63 0.19 0.28 0.12
CA VAL A 63 -0.20 1.67 -0.13
C VAL A 63 0.43 2.15 -1.43
N ARG A 64 -0.37 2.77 -2.30
CA ARG A 64 0.09 3.46 -3.51
C ARG A 64 -0.26 4.93 -3.47
N ILE A 65 0.73 5.80 -3.60
CA ILE A 65 0.59 7.25 -3.67
C ILE A 65 1.05 7.69 -5.04
N GLN A 66 0.11 7.94 -5.95
CA GLN A 66 0.39 8.27 -7.33
C GLN A 66 -0.09 9.68 -7.65
N ARG A 67 0.79 10.50 -8.23
CA ARG A 67 0.51 11.88 -8.68
C ARG A 67 -0.10 12.76 -7.60
N CYS A 68 0.31 12.54 -6.35
CA CYS A 68 -0.19 13.30 -5.21
C CYS A 68 0.75 14.45 -4.84
N LYS A 69 0.24 15.45 -4.12
CA LYS A 69 1.04 16.57 -3.61
C LYS A 69 0.72 16.88 -2.15
N ASN A 70 1.74 17.16 -1.35
CA ASN A 70 1.61 17.52 0.08
C ASN A 70 0.91 16.41 0.88
N VAL A 71 1.61 15.29 1.07
CA VAL A 71 1.05 14.10 1.73
C VAL A 71 1.84 13.78 2.99
N GLN A 72 1.13 13.50 4.07
CA GLN A 72 1.71 12.98 5.30
C GLN A 72 1.24 11.54 5.54
N VAL A 73 2.18 10.62 5.68
CA VAL A 73 1.93 9.24 6.11
C VAL A 73 2.60 9.06 7.46
N LYS A 74 1.82 8.68 8.47
CA LYS A 74 2.31 8.63 9.85
C LYS A 74 1.80 7.39 10.59
N ASN A 75 2.67 6.72 11.33
CA ASN A 75 2.28 5.62 12.21
C ASN A 75 1.46 4.52 11.50
N LEU A 76 1.93 4.10 10.32
CA LEU A 76 1.36 2.94 9.65
C LEU A 76 2.08 1.67 10.07
N GLN A 77 1.32 0.60 10.25
CA GLN A 77 1.86 -0.75 10.41
C GLN A 77 1.55 -1.57 9.17
N VAL A 78 2.55 -1.85 8.35
CA VAL A 78 2.41 -2.52 7.05
C VAL A 78 3.09 -3.88 7.11
N ILE A 79 2.30 -4.96 7.09
CA ILE A 79 2.79 -6.32 7.37
C ILE A 79 2.31 -7.33 6.34
N ALA A 80 3.26 -8.04 5.74
CA ALA A 80 3.03 -9.28 5.00
C ALA A 80 4.12 -10.33 5.31
N PRO A 81 3.90 -11.62 5.00
CA PRO A 81 4.93 -12.65 5.13
C PRO A 81 6.11 -12.37 4.18
N GLY A 82 7.36 -12.54 4.61
CA GLY A 82 8.52 -12.21 3.75
C GLY A 82 8.67 -13.03 2.46
N ASN A 83 7.83 -14.06 2.26
CA ASN A 83 7.72 -14.81 1.01
C ASN A 83 6.53 -14.38 0.13
N SER A 84 5.78 -13.33 0.50
CA SER A 84 4.71 -12.83 -0.35
C SER A 84 5.28 -12.11 -1.59
N PRO A 85 4.79 -12.43 -2.79
CA PRO A 85 5.33 -11.85 -4.00
C PRO A 85 4.86 -10.41 -4.21
N ASN A 86 5.81 -9.49 -4.39
CA ASN A 86 5.57 -8.13 -4.87
C ASN A 86 4.74 -7.25 -3.92
N THR A 87 4.98 -7.42 -2.61
CA THR A 87 4.28 -6.78 -1.50
C THR A 87 4.88 -5.46 -1.05
N ASP A 88 5.15 -4.53 -1.97
CA ASP A 88 5.68 -3.22 -1.60
C ASP A 88 4.85 -2.58 -0.47
N GLY A 89 5.53 -2.00 0.53
CA GLY A 89 4.86 -1.37 1.66
C GLY A 89 4.16 -0.08 1.24
N ILE A 90 4.93 0.95 0.91
CA ILE A 90 4.41 2.23 0.43
C ILE A 90 5.11 2.57 -0.87
N HIS A 91 4.36 2.58 -1.98
CA HIS A 91 4.86 2.85 -3.31
C HIS A 91 4.47 4.26 -3.75
N VAL A 92 5.46 5.14 -3.96
CA VAL A 92 5.26 6.55 -4.33
C VAL A 92 5.70 6.77 -5.78
N THR A 93 4.85 7.37 -6.60
CA THR A 93 5.17 7.65 -8.02
C THR A 93 4.63 9.00 -8.46
N GLY A 94 5.45 9.77 -9.18
CA GLY A 94 5.03 11.05 -9.78
C GLY A 94 4.47 12.07 -8.78
N SER A 95 4.86 11.97 -7.51
CA SER A 95 4.29 12.75 -6.40
C SER A 95 5.32 13.72 -5.82
N GLN A 96 4.86 14.80 -5.18
CA GLN A 96 5.71 15.87 -4.64
C GLN A 96 5.37 16.15 -3.17
N ASN A 97 6.37 16.47 -2.35
CA ASN A 97 6.22 16.81 -0.92
C ASN A 97 5.51 15.71 -0.13
N ILE A 98 6.18 14.55 -0.03
CA ILE A 98 5.67 13.38 0.69
C ILE A 98 6.52 13.17 1.93
N LEU A 99 5.89 13.16 3.10
CA LEU A 99 6.52 12.83 4.37
C LEU A 99 5.99 11.48 4.85
N ILE A 100 6.87 10.50 5.03
CA ILE A 100 6.56 9.20 5.63
C ILE A 100 7.34 9.10 6.94
N SER A 101 6.64 8.87 8.04
CA SER A 101 7.23 8.89 9.39
C SER A 101 6.59 7.87 10.32
N ASP A 102 7.32 7.49 11.37
CA ASP A 102 6.85 6.65 12.48
C ASP A 102 6.21 5.31 12.07
N SER A 103 6.54 4.79 10.89
CA SER A 103 5.87 3.61 10.33
C SER A 103 6.73 2.36 10.43
N VAL A 104 6.09 1.21 10.69
CA VAL A 104 6.72 -0.11 10.68
C VAL A 104 6.34 -0.83 9.39
N ILE A 105 7.34 -1.20 8.58
CA ILE A 105 7.13 -1.89 7.31
C ILE A 105 7.88 -3.22 7.33
N ARG A 106 7.16 -4.32 7.14
CA ARG A 106 7.72 -5.68 7.14
C ARG A 106 6.96 -6.52 6.11
N THR A 107 7.55 -6.72 4.93
CA THR A 107 6.88 -7.28 3.74
C THR A 107 7.71 -8.31 3.02
#